data_AF-A0A8K1DC33-F1
#
_entry.id   AF-A0A8K1DC33-F1
#
_cell.length_a   1.000
_cell.length_b   1.000
_cell.length_c   1.000
_cell.angle_alpha   90.00
_cell.angle_beta   90.00
_cell.angle_gamma   90.00
#
_symmetry.space_group_name_H-M   'P 1'
#
loop_
_entity.id
_entity.type
_entity.pdbx_description
1 polymer ?
#
loop_
_entity_poly.entity_id
_entity_poly.type
_entity_poly.pdbx_seq_one_letter_code
_entity_poly.pdbx_strand_id
1 'polypeptide(L)'
;MTESVRKKDFLLFIEKEAKIHIDSYIESAIHLAEEVHSGVRREDGASSFLETHIFPVTINVIRHYKRANKPMTTIQIVSAILHDVMEDNERILDLHASKSYGFDAYFSHRFGEYVYRAASTLKTKPLEIYPGLTDKERELERFREYCNVLTKSDYDVKVIKLADRLNNMRFISKVPGHEKVSRYMKEAEDFYIAYTIIEPRMDDFYSEIREAYEDLRKTEKEKTRITA
;
A
#
# COMPACT_ATOMS: atom_id res chain seq x y z
N MET A 1 -14.56 -8.64 -9.19
CA MET A 1 -13.23 -9.25 -9.02
C MET A 1 -12.26 -8.18 -8.56
N THR A 2 -11.42 -8.40 -7.55
CA THR A 2 -10.18 -7.58 -7.44
C THR A 2 -9.36 -8.08 -8.62
N GLU A 3 -9.19 -7.25 -9.65
CA GLU A 3 -8.54 -7.70 -10.88
C GLU A 3 -7.10 -8.07 -10.52
N SER A 4 -6.81 -9.38 -10.58
CA SER A 4 -5.42 -9.84 -10.61
C SER A 4 -4.80 -9.29 -11.88
N VAL A 5 -3.70 -8.56 -11.72
CA VAL A 5 -2.97 -7.94 -12.82
C VAL A 5 -1.70 -8.74 -13.06
N ARG A 6 -1.59 -9.36 -14.23
CA ARG A 6 -0.35 -10.06 -14.61
C ARG A 6 0.73 -9.05 -14.93
N LYS A 7 1.99 -9.42 -14.68
CA LYS A 7 3.17 -8.58 -14.97
C LYS A 7 3.18 -7.99 -16.38
N LYS A 8 2.86 -8.79 -17.41
CA LYS A 8 2.81 -8.30 -18.80
C LYS A 8 1.78 -7.17 -18.98
N ASP A 9 0.60 -7.32 -18.40
CA ASP A 9 -0.48 -6.35 -18.49
C ASP A 9 -0.12 -5.07 -17.70
N PHE A 10 0.55 -5.23 -16.55
CA PHE A 10 1.11 -4.14 -15.76
C PHE A 10 2.15 -3.31 -16.52
N LEU A 11 3.14 -3.96 -17.15
CA LEU A 11 4.17 -3.29 -17.94
C LEU A 11 3.57 -2.53 -19.12
N LEU A 12 2.64 -3.15 -19.85
CA LEU A 12 1.92 -2.49 -20.94
C LEU A 12 1.10 -1.28 -20.45
N PHE A 13 0.55 -1.36 -19.24
CA PHE A 13 -0.17 -0.25 -18.63
C PHE A 13 0.77 0.94 -18.34
N ILE A 14 1.96 0.70 -17.78
CA ILE A 14 2.96 1.76 -17.57
C ILE A 14 3.31 2.44 -18.91
N GLU A 15 3.65 1.67 -19.94
CA GLU A 15 4.07 2.26 -21.22
C GLU A 15 2.95 3.06 -21.90
N LYS A 16 1.72 2.57 -21.87
CA LYS A 16 0.59 3.20 -22.57
C LYS A 16 -0.03 4.34 -21.79
N GLU A 17 -0.26 4.13 -20.49
CA GLU A 17 -1.01 5.06 -19.67
C GLU A 17 -0.08 6.08 -19.03
N ALA A 18 1.03 5.66 -18.42
CA ALA A 18 2.01 6.57 -17.84
C ALA A 18 2.89 7.25 -18.90
N LYS A 19 2.94 6.71 -20.12
CA LYS A 19 3.84 7.16 -21.20
C LYS A 19 5.31 7.15 -20.76
N ILE A 20 5.67 6.19 -19.91
CA ILE A 20 7.03 5.98 -19.40
C ILE A 20 7.54 4.66 -19.96
N HIS A 21 8.71 4.69 -20.58
CA HIS A 21 9.37 3.48 -21.07
C HIS A 21 9.88 2.64 -19.90
N ILE A 22 9.77 1.31 -20.03
CA ILE A 22 10.33 0.37 -19.05
C ILE A 22 11.85 0.38 -19.19
N ASP A 23 12.52 1.05 -18.27
CA ASP A 23 13.98 1.07 -18.18
C ASP A 23 14.50 0.10 -17.09
N SER A 24 15.82 0.00 -16.99
CA SER A 24 16.49 -0.85 -15.99
C SER A 24 16.14 -0.48 -14.55
N TYR A 25 15.65 0.75 -14.31
CA TYR A 25 15.28 1.22 -12.98
C TYR A 25 13.93 0.65 -12.56
N ILE A 26 12.92 0.69 -13.44
CA ILE A 26 11.63 0.00 -13.23
C ILE A 26 11.84 -1.51 -13.14
N GLU A 27 12.62 -2.10 -14.04
CA GLU A 27 12.89 -3.54 -14.03
C GLU A 27 13.54 -3.98 -12.71
N SER A 28 14.49 -3.19 -12.20
CA SER A 28 15.12 -3.45 -10.90
C SER A 28 14.14 -3.39 -9.73
N ALA A 29 13.20 -2.45 -9.76
CA ALA A 29 12.18 -2.33 -8.73
C ALA A 29 11.22 -3.53 -8.75
N ILE A 30 10.78 -3.94 -9.94
CA ILE A 30 9.92 -5.12 -10.10
C ILE A 30 10.66 -6.37 -9.63
N HIS A 31 11.92 -6.54 -10.01
CA HIS A 31 12.71 -7.70 -9.59
C HIS A 31 12.87 -7.77 -8.07
N LEU A 32 13.14 -6.64 -7.40
CA LEU A 32 13.19 -6.63 -5.93
C LEU A 32 11.82 -6.93 -5.32
N ALA A 33 10.74 -6.34 -5.82
CA ALA A 33 9.40 -6.65 -5.32
C ALA A 33 9.05 -8.14 -5.52
N GLU A 34 9.46 -8.74 -6.64
CA GLU A 34 9.31 -10.17 -6.91
C GLU A 34 10.09 -11.04 -5.92
N GLU A 35 11.34 -10.66 -5.62
CA GLU A 35 12.18 -11.34 -4.63
C GLU A 35 11.56 -11.30 -3.23
N VAL A 36 11.10 -10.12 -2.79
CA VAL A 36 10.52 -9.88 -1.45
C VAL A 36 9.20 -10.60 -1.26
N HIS A 37 8.32 -10.52 -2.25
CA HIS A 37 6.95 -11.01 -2.12
C HIS A 37 6.73 -12.37 -2.80
N SER A 38 7.82 -13.08 -3.13
CA SER A 38 7.74 -14.42 -3.70
C SER A 38 7.04 -15.38 -2.74
N GLY A 39 5.99 -16.05 -3.22
CA GLY A 39 5.18 -16.97 -2.43
C GLY A 39 4.28 -16.31 -1.38
N VAL A 40 4.30 -14.97 -1.24
CA VAL A 40 3.42 -14.25 -0.32
C VAL A 40 1.99 -14.27 -0.86
N ARG A 41 1.07 -14.71 -0.01
CA ARG A 41 -0.36 -14.78 -0.29
C ARG A 41 -1.11 -13.67 0.42
N ARG A 42 -2.20 -13.22 -0.18
CA ARG A 42 -3.15 -12.30 0.45
C ARG A 42 -3.93 -12.99 1.57
N GLU A 43 -4.83 -12.22 2.18
CA GLU A 43 -5.73 -12.63 3.26
C GLU A 43 -6.67 -13.79 2.91
N ASP A 44 -6.87 -14.11 1.63
CA ASP A 44 -7.60 -15.29 1.18
C ASP A 44 -6.76 -16.58 1.18
N GLY A 45 -5.46 -16.48 1.48
CA GLY A 45 -4.51 -17.58 1.46
C GLY A 45 -4.12 -18.08 0.06
N ALA A 46 -4.64 -17.49 -1.02
CA ALA A 46 -4.50 -18.01 -2.38
C ALA A 46 -4.00 -16.96 -3.39
N SER A 47 -4.49 -15.72 -3.31
CA SER A 47 -4.15 -14.68 -4.27
C SER A 47 -2.69 -14.23 -4.13
N SER A 48 -2.01 -14.05 -5.26
CA SER A 48 -0.63 -13.52 -5.31
C SER A 48 -0.58 -12.08 -4.78
N PHE A 49 0.30 -11.81 -3.83
CA PHE A 49 0.48 -10.44 -3.32
C PHE A 49 0.91 -9.47 -4.42
N LEU A 50 1.81 -9.87 -5.32
CA LEU A 50 2.24 -9.03 -6.44
C LEU A 50 1.09 -8.65 -7.38
N GLU A 51 0.33 -9.66 -7.83
CA GLU A 51 -0.68 -9.47 -8.89
C GLU A 51 -1.97 -8.86 -8.35
N THR A 52 -2.25 -9.01 -7.06
CA THR A 52 -3.49 -8.49 -6.44
C THR A 52 -3.27 -7.30 -5.50
N HIS A 53 -2.02 -6.97 -5.15
CA HIS A 53 -1.65 -5.82 -4.34
C HIS A 53 -0.69 -4.87 -5.07
N ILE A 54 0.59 -5.24 -5.22
CA ILE A 54 1.66 -4.33 -5.68
C ILE A 54 1.35 -3.70 -7.04
N PHE A 55 0.99 -4.51 -8.05
CA PHE A 55 0.69 -3.99 -9.38
C PHE A 55 -0.61 -3.18 -9.41
N PRO A 56 -1.75 -3.65 -8.84
CA PRO A 56 -2.95 -2.83 -8.74
C PRO A 56 -2.77 -1.50 -7.98
N VAL A 57 -1.99 -1.48 -6.89
CA VAL A 57 -1.68 -0.25 -6.14
C VAL A 57 -0.92 0.72 -7.04
N THR A 58 0.12 0.25 -7.73
CA THR A 58 0.89 1.09 -8.66
C THR A 58 0.02 1.62 -9.80
N ILE A 59 -0.89 0.81 -10.34
CA ILE A 59 -1.86 1.25 -11.35
C ILE A 59 -2.76 2.36 -10.81
N ASN A 60 -3.25 2.24 -9.57
CA ASN A 60 -4.09 3.28 -8.96
C ASN A 60 -3.32 4.58 -8.75
N VAL A 61 -2.05 4.50 -8.35
CA VAL A 61 -1.14 5.67 -8.30
C VAL A 61 -1.07 6.33 -9.67
N ILE A 62 -0.72 5.59 -10.73
CA ILE A 62 -0.62 6.12 -12.10
C ILE A 62 -1.93 6.79 -12.56
N ARG A 63 -3.08 6.14 -12.31
CA ARG A 63 -4.40 6.66 -12.65
C ARG A 63 -4.68 7.99 -11.93
N HIS A 64 -4.32 8.07 -10.66
CA HIS A 64 -4.49 9.29 -9.88
C HIS A 64 -3.65 10.45 -10.44
N TYR A 65 -2.35 10.25 -10.70
CA TYR A 65 -1.51 11.31 -11.30
C TYR A 65 -2.07 11.81 -12.63
N LYS A 66 -2.58 10.91 -13.47
CA LYS A 66 -3.26 11.27 -14.71
C LYS A 66 -4.51 12.12 -14.48
N ARG A 67 -5.40 11.69 -13.58
CA ARG A 67 -6.66 12.41 -13.27
C ARG A 67 -6.39 13.78 -12.66
N ALA A 68 -5.39 13.85 -11.77
CA ALA A 68 -4.95 15.09 -11.13
C ALA A 68 -4.14 16.01 -12.07
N ASN A 69 -3.86 15.57 -13.31
CA ASN A 69 -3.01 16.26 -14.28
C ASN A 69 -1.67 16.71 -13.69
N LYS A 70 -1.04 15.83 -12.90
CA LYS A 70 0.25 16.08 -12.27
C LYS A 70 1.37 15.41 -13.04
N PRO A 71 2.56 16.04 -13.11
CA PRO A 71 3.72 15.40 -13.72
C PRO A 71 4.07 14.14 -12.93
N MET A 72 4.42 13.09 -13.66
CA MET A 72 4.84 11.82 -13.09
C MET A 72 6.11 11.37 -13.81
N THR A 73 7.03 10.82 -13.04
CA THR A 73 8.30 10.28 -13.51
C THR A 73 8.43 8.83 -13.04
N THR A 74 9.51 8.17 -13.46
CA THR A 74 9.84 6.82 -13.00
C THR A 74 9.94 6.72 -11.48
N ILE A 75 10.28 7.80 -10.76
CA ILE A 75 10.41 7.80 -9.29
C ILE A 75 9.08 7.48 -8.60
N GLN A 76 7.96 8.04 -9.06
CA GLN A 76 6.64 7.75 -8.47
C GLN A 76 6.23 6.29 -8.69
N ILE A 77 6.51 5.76 -9.89
CA ILE A 77 6.20 4.36 -10.25
C ILE A 77 7.04 3.42 -9.39
N VAL A 78 8.34 3.64 -9.30
CA VAL A 78 9.26 2.82 -8.50
C VAL A 78 8.89 2.88 -7.01
N SER A 79 8.54 4.06 -6.48
CA SER A 79 8.08 4.21 -5.10
C SER A 79 6.79 3.42 -4.82
N ALA A 80 5.86 3.38 -5.77
CA ALA A 80 4.64 2.60 -5.64
C ALA A 80 4.90 1.08 -5.75
N ILE A 81 5.83 0.65 -6.62
CA ILE A 81 6.21 -0.78 -6.74
C ILE A 81 6.84 -1.27 -5.43
N LEU A 82 7.64 -0.44 -4.78
CA LEU A 82 8.45 -0.82 -3.62
C LEU A 82 7.85 -0.42 -2.27
N HIS A 83 6.61 0.07 -2.24
CA HIS A 83 6.03 0.70 -1.05
C HIS A 83 6.00 -0.19 0.20
N ASP A 84 5.75 -1.49 0.02
CA ASP A 84 5.65 -2.48 1.12
C ASP A 84 6.95 -3.28 1.33
N VAL A 85 7.97 -3.07 0.50
CA VAL A 85 9.23 -3.84 0.58
C VAL A 85 9.94 -3.66 1.92
N MET A 86 9.83 -2.47 2.53
CA MET A 86 10.43 -2.21 3.84
C MET A 86 9.65 -2.84 5.00
N GLU A 87 8.36 -3.11 4.82
CA GLU A 87 7.52 -3.79 5.82
C GLU A 87 7.77 -5.30 5.81
N ASP A 88 7.88 -5.90 4.63
CA ASP A 88 8.12 -7.34 4.44
C ASP A 88 9.61 -7.75 4.42
N ASN A 89 10.52 -6.81 4.73
CA ASN A 89 11.96 -7.05 4.64
C ASN A 89 12.47 -8.14 5.58
N GLU A 90 11.75 -8.44 6.67
CA GLU A 90 12.10 -9.51 7.62
C GLU A 90 12.23 -10.89 6.95
N ARG A 91 11.51 -11.13 5.84
CA ARG A 91 11.63 -12.36 5.04
C ARG A 91 12.91 -12.44 4.19
N ILE A 92 13.54 -11.31 3.89
CA ILE A 92 14.79 -11.22 3.13
C ILE A 92 16.01 -11.02 4.04
N LEU A 93 15.81 -10.70 5.32
CA LEU A 93 16.95 -10.51 6.24
C LEU A 93 17.86 -11.76 6.27
N ASP A 94 17.34 -12.97 6.05
CA ASP A 94 18.17 -14.18 5.88
C ASP A 94 18.93 -14.23 4.53
N LEU A 95 18.34 -13.76 3.43
CA LEU A 95 18.94 -13.72 2.09
C LEU A 95 20.02 -12.63 1.94
N HIS A 96 19.93 -11.56 2.75
CA HIS A 96 20.86 -10.42 2.72
C HIS A 96 21.68 -10.23 4.01
N ALA A 97 21.62 -11.18 4.95
CA ALA A 97 22.52 -11.27 6.10
C ALA A 97 24.01 -11.26 5.69
N SER A 98 24.32 -11.61 4.44
CA SER A 98 25.67 -11.59 3.84
C SER A 98 26.14 -10.22 3.35
N LYS A 99 25.29 -9.18 3.29
CA LYS A 99 25.70 -7.83 2.90
C LYS A 99 26.14 -7.07 4.16
N SER A 100 27.43 -6.75 4.24
CA SER A 100 28.05 -6.13 5.43
C SER A 100 27.48 -4.76 5.86
N TYR A 101 26.57 -4.19 5.08
CA TYR A 101 26.03 -2.83 5.24
C TYR A 101 24.51 -2.78 5.47
N GLY A 102 23.81 -3.93 5.51
CA GLY A 102 22.37 -4.01 5.81
C GLY A 102 21.44 -3.72 4.63
N PHE A 103 20.16 -4.13 4.74
CA PHE A 103 19.15 -4.00 3.69
C PHE A 103 18.85 -2.54 3.33
N ASP A 104 18.77 -1.67 4.34
CA ASP A 104 18.47 -0.25 4.18
C ASP A 104 19.49 0.46 3.31
N ALA A 105 20.79 0.23 3.55
CA ALA A 105 21.86 0.82 2.74
C ALA A 105 21.88 0.25 1.32
N TYR A 106 21.62 -1.06 1.16
CA TYR A 106 21.42 -1.66 -0.17
C TYR A 106 20.28 -0.99 -0.93
N PHE A 107 19.13 -0.81 -0.26
CA PHE A 107 17.94 -0.22 -0.86
C PHE A 107 18.18 1.24 -1.25
N SER A 108 18.70 2.06 -0.33
CA SER A 108 18.99 3.48 -0.62
C SER A 108 20.05 3.63 -1.71
N HIS A 109 21.09 2.78 -1.75
CA HIS A 109 22.05 2.81 -2.84
C HIS A 109 21.42 2.47 -4.21
N ARG A 110 20.54 1.46 -4.24
CA ARG A 110 19.94 0.97 -5.51
C ARG A 110 18.81 1.85 -6.02
N PHE A 111 17.99 2.43 -5.14
CA PHE A 111 16.78 3.19 -5.50
C PHE A 111 16.81 4.66 -5.09
N GLY A 112 17.91 5.09 -4.48
CA GLY A 112 18.07 6.46 -4.04
C GLY A 112 17.25 6.81 -2.80
N GLU A 113 17.64 7.93 -2.21
CA GLU A 113 17.12 8.37 -0.91
C GLU A 113 15.63 8.73 -0.92
N TYR A 114 15.12 9.20 -2.06
CA TYR A 114 13.69 9.54 -2.17
C TYR A 114 12.79 8.31 -2.04
N VAL A 115 13.09 7.26 -2.81
CA VAL A 115 12.31 6.02 -2.79
C VAL A 115 12.45 5.32 -1.44
N TYR A 116 13.67 5.30 -0.88
CA TYR A 116 13.91 4.78 0.46
C TYR A 116 13.06 5.51 1.50
N ARG A 117 13.08 6.84 1.52
CA ARG A 117 12.28 7.63 2.46
C ARG A 117 10.78 7.38 2.29
N ALA A 118 10.29 7.28 1.06
CA ALA A 118 8.89 6.98 0.78
C ALA A 118 8.48 5.62 1.36
N ALA A 119 9.22 4.55 1.06
CA ALA A 119 8.94 3.21 1.57
C ALA A 119 9.09 3.11 3.10
N SER A 120 10.14 3.70 3.67
CA SER A 120 10.35 3.77 5.12
C SER A 120 9.27 4.57 5.86
N THR A 121 8.69 5.59 5.23
CA THR A 121 7.56 6.36 5.79
C THR A 121 6.28 5.54 5.81
N LEU A 122 6.09 4.67 4.82
CA LEU A 122 4.89 3.84 4.69
C LEU A 122 4.93 2.60 5.59
N LYS A 123 6.12 2.15 5.99
CA LYS A 123 6.33 1.03 6.92
C LYS A 123 5.62 1.24 8.26
N THR A 124 4.89 0.23 8.70
CA THR A 124 4.34 0.14 10.05
C THR A 124 5.45 -0.16 11.05
N LYS A 125 5.54 0.64 12.12
CA LYS A 125 6.51 0.40 13.18
C LYS A 125 6.05 -0.73 14.12
N PRO A 126 6.99 -1.49 14.72
CA PRO A 126 6.67 -2.55 15.68
C PRO A 126 5.79 -2.05 16.83
N LEU A 127 4.87 -2.86 17.32
CA LEU A 127 3.89 -2.43 18.33
C LEU A 127 4.56 -2.12 19.69
N GLU A 128 5.67 -2.79 19.96
CA GLU A 128 6.41 -2.80 21.23
C GLU A 128 7.04 -1.43 21.55
N ILE A 129 7.24 -0.58 20.55
CA ILE A 129 7.82 0.76 20.76
C ILE A 129 6.77 1.76 21.26
N TYR A 130 5.48 1.43 21.15
CA TYR A 130 4.39 2.33 21.48
C TYR A 130 3.99 2.22 22.95
N PRO A 131 3.68 3.34 23.63
CA PRO A 131 3.24 3.31 25.02
C PRO A 131 1.82 2.72 25.13
N GLY A 132 1.56 1.98 26.20
CA GLY A 132 0.25 1.39 26.49
C GLY A 132 0.36 0.18 27.41
N LEU A 133 -0.64 0.02 28.29
CA LEU A 133 -0.78 -1.13 29.18
C LEU A 133 -1.38 -2.33 28.47
N THR A 134 -2.14 -2.10 27.40
CA THR A 134 -2.76 -3.13 26.56
C THR A 134 -2.37 -2.98 25.08
N ASP A 135 -2.42 -4.06 24.32
CA ASP A 135 -2.14 -4.02 22.88
C ASP A 135 -3.09 -3.07 22.13
N LYS A 136 -4.35 -2.97 22.56
CA LYS A 136 -5.33 -2.03 21.99
C LYS A 136 -4.92 -0.58 22.16
N GLU A 137 -4.38 -0.22 23.32
CA GLU A 137 -3.88 1.14 23.57
C GLU A 137 -2.66 1.44 22.70
N ARG A 138 -1.75 0.48 22.55
CA ARG A 138 -0.57 0.61 21.68
C ARG A 138 -0.97 0.73 20.21
N GLU A 139 -1.95 -0.05 19.76
CA GLU A 139 -2.48 0.01 18.40
C GLU A 139 -3.10 1.38 18.09
N LEU A 140 -3.85 1.94 19.06
CA LEU A 140 -4.45 3.26 18.94
C LEU A 140 -3.39 4.35 18.83
N GLU A 141 -2.35 4.31 19.69
CA GLU A 141 -1.28 5.30 19.65
C GLU A 141 -0.46 5.19 18.36
N ARG A 142 -0.17 3.96 17.91
CA ARG A 142 0.46 3.69 16.62
C ARG A 142 -0.33 4.28 15.47
N PHE A 143 -1.65 4.06 15.46
CA PHE A 143 -2.52 4.62 14.43
C PHE A 143 -2.49 6.15 14.44
N ARG A 144 -2.54 6.80 15.61
CA ARG A 144 -2.45 8.26 15.74
C ARG A 144 -1.13 8.83 15.24
N GLU A 145 -0.01 8.23 15.64
CA GLU A 145 1.32 8.65 15.16
C GLU A 145 1.39 8.50 13.63
N TYR A 146 0.92 7.38 13.10
CA TYR A 146 0.96 7.13 11.67
C TYR A 146 0.10 8.13 10.88
N CYS A 147 -1.10 8.47 11.35
CA CYS A 147 -1.93 9.54 10.78
C CYS A 147 -1.19 10.90 10.79
N ASN A 148 -0.50 11.24 11.88
CA ASN A 148 0.30 12.46 11.99
C ASN A 148 1.51 12.47 11.03
N VAL A 149 2.15 11.32 10.82
CA VAL A 149 3.20 11.18 9.80
C VAL A 149 2.62 11.42 8.41
N LEU A 150 1.55 10.70 8.04
CA LEU A 150 0.92 10.79 6.72
C LEU A 150 0.45 12.21 6.38
N THR A 151 -0.18 12.91 7.33
CA THR A 151 -0.64 14.30 7.11
C THR A 151 0.50 15.26 6.77
N LYS A 152 1.71 15.02 7.27
CA LYS A 152 2.91 15.81 7.01
C LYS A 152 3.74 15.32 5.82
N SER A 153 3.45 14.14 5.29
CA SER A 153 4.20 13.55 4.19
C SER A 153 4.03 14.29 2.86
N ASP A 154 4.99 14.08 1.98
CA ASP A 154 4.95 14.56 0.60
C ASP A 154 3.78 13.95 -0.18
N TYR A 155 3.31 14.66 -1.21
CA TYR A 155 2.18 14.28 -2.05
C TYR A 155 2.21 12.80 -2.48
N ASP A 156 3.35 12.35 -2.98
CA ASP A 156 3.55 11.01 -3.52
C ASP A 156 3.28 9.91 -2.47
N VAL A 157 3.75 10.11 -1.23
CA VAL A 157 3.51 9.20 -0.11
C VAL A 157 2.02 9.14 0.23
N LYS A 158 1.35 10.30 0.22
CA LYS A 158 -0.10 10.37 0.45
C LYS A 158 -0.88 9.58 -0.61
N VAL A 159 -0.52 9.73 -1.88
CA VAL A 159 -1.13 9.02 -3.02
C VAL A 159 -0.91 7.52 -2.91
N ILE A 160 0.33 7.09 -2.67
CA ILE A 160 0.65 5.66 -2.53
C ILE A 160 -0.16 5.07 -1.37
N LYS A 161 -0.24 5.76 -0.23
CA LYS A 161 -0.99 5.23 0.92
C LYS A 161 -2.48 5.10 0.65
N LEU A 162 -3.08 6.07 -0.04
CA LEU A 162 -4.49 6.00 -0.41
C LEU A 162 -4.77 4.89 -1.42
N ALA A 163 -3.87 4.69 -2.39
CA ALA A 163 -3.95 3.60 -3.35
C ALA A 163 -3.83 2.21 -2.68
N ASP A 164 -2.86 2.06 -1.76
CA ASP A 164 -2.70 0.89 -0.89
C ASP A 164 -3.98 0.62 -0.09
N ARG A 165 -4.45 1.62 0.67
CA ARG A 165 -5.64 1.49 1.51
C ARG A 165 -6.86 1.09 0.70
N LEU A 166 -7.07 1.72 -0.45
CA LEU A 166 -8.17 1.41 -1.35
C LEU A 166 -8.12 -0.04 -1.84
N ASN A 167 -6.94 -0.51 -2.28
CA ASN A 167 -6.75 -1.89 -2.69
C ASN A 167 -7.08 -2.87 -1.55
N ASN A 168 -6.56 -2.58 -0.35
CA ASN A 168 -6.76 -3.40 0.85
C ASN A 168 -8.23 -3.48 1.27
N MET A 169 -8.97 -2.36 1.25
CA MET A 169 -10.40 -2.34 1.53
C MET A 169 -11.20 -3.13 0.48
N ARG A 170 -10.91 -2.94 -0.82
CA ARG A 170 -11.56 -3.66 -1.92
C ARG A 170 -11.25 -5.15 -1.96
N PHE A 171 -10.09 -5.56 -1.44
CA PHE A 171 -9.71 -6.96 -1.35
C PHE A 171 -10.45 -7.62 -0.19
N ILE A 172 -10.35 -7.05 1.02
CA ILE A 172 -10.89 -7.70 2.23
C ILE A 172 -12.43 -7.75 2.24
N SER A 173 -13.12 -6.82 1.56
CA SER A 173 -14.58 -6.87 1.44
C SER A 173 -15.11 -8.15 0.78
N LYS A 174 -14.24 -8.84 0.03
CA LYS A 174 -14.51 -10.10 -0.66
C LYS A 174 -14.07 -11.33 0.13
N VAL A 175 -13.49 -11.16 1.32
CA VAL A 175 -13.08 -12.25 2.22
C VAL A 175 -14.00 -12.20 3.44
N PRO A 176 -15.18 -12.84 3.40
CA PRO A 176 -16.18 -12.72 4.45
C PRO A 176 -15.64 -13.22 5.79
N GLY A 177 -16.00 -12.54 6.88
CA GLY A 177 -15.66 -12.97 8.22
C GLY A 177 -14.27 -12.59 8.71
N HIS A 178 -13.38 -12.10 7.84
CA HIS A 178 -12.01 -11.75 8.19
C HIS A 178 -11.95 -10.61 9.23
N GLU A 179 -11.09 -10.75 10.25
CA GLU A 179 -10.97 -9.79 11.37
C GLU A 179 -10.62 -8.36 10.93
N LYS A 180 -9.81 -8.24 9.87
CA LYS A 180 -9.40 -6.97 9.28
C LYS A 180 -10.56 -6.11 8.75
N VAL A 181 -11.74 -6.67 8.44
CA VAL A 181 -12.88 -5.90 7.94
C VAL A 181 -13.27 -4.79 8.92
N SER A 182 -13.51 -5.14 10.18
CA SER A 182 -13.91 -4.17 11.20
C SER A 182 -12.81 -3.14 11.49
N ARG A 183 -11.54 -3.58 11.47
CA ARG A 183 -10.38 -2.68 11.62
C ARG A 183 -10.31 -1.65 10.49
N TYR A 184 -10.39 -2.09 9.23
CA TYR A 184 -10.31 -1.19 8.07
C TYR A 184 -11.51 -0.24 7.97
N MET A 185 -12.70 -0.67 8.41
CA MET A 185 -13.85 0.22 8.52
C MET A 185 -13.60 1.34 9.53
N LYS A 186 -13.13 1.03 10.73
CA LYS A 186 -12.80 2.04 11.76
C LYS A 186 -11.73 3.02 11.28
N GLU A 187 -10.63 2.51 10.72
CA GLU A 187 -9.56 3.37 10.20
C GLU A 187 -10.05 4.27 9.05
N ALA A 188 -10.97 3.79 8.22
CA ALA A 188 -11.57 4.59 7.14
C ALA A 188 -12.44 5.74 7.70
N GLU A 189 -13.27 5.46 8.72
CA GLU A 189 -14.10 6.44 9.42
C GLU A 189 -13.25 7.47 10.17
N ASP A 190 -12.25 6.99 10.91
CA ASP A 190 -11.42 7.83 11.78
C ASP A 190 -10.46 8.72 10.99
N PHE A 191 -10.00 8.28 9.81
CA PHE A 191 -8.94 8.98 9.09
C PHE A 191 -9.13 9.01 7.57
N TYR A 192 -9.11 7.85 6.87
CA TYR A 192 -8.85 7.86 5.42
C TYR A 192 -9.90 8.61 4.59
N ILE A 193 -11.16 8.63 5.02
CA ILE A 193 -12.19 9.44 4.36
C ILE A 193 -11.85 10.93 4.48
N ALA A 194 -11.58 11.43 5.69
CA ALA A 194 -11.22 12.83 5.90
C ALA A 194 -9.88 13.16 5.23
N TYR A 195 -8.96 12.21 5.20
CA TYR A 195 -7.64 12.36 4.61
C TYR A 195 -7.67 12.68 3.11
N THR A 196 -8.68 12.21 2.39
CA THR A 196 -8.85 12.54 0.96
C THR A 196 -9.40 13.95 0.70
N ILE A 197 -10.02 14.60 1.68
CA ILE A 197 -10.65 15.92 1.51
C ILE A 197 -9.84 17.07 2.10
N ILE A 198 -8.81 16.78 2.90
CA ILE A 198 -7.83 17.77 3.37
C ILE A 198 -6.78 18.06 2.29
N GLU A 199 -6.12 19.22 2.37
CA GLU A 199 -5.12 19.59 1.37
C GLU A 199 -3.88 18.66 1.38
N PRO A 200 -3.40 18.22 0.20
CA PRO A 200 -3.99 18.42 -1.12
C PRO A 200 -5.19 17.49 -1.36
N ARG A 201 -6.32 18.06 -1.81
CA ARG A 201 -7.56 17.29 -2.02
C ARG A 201 -7.36 16.23 -3.11
N MET A 202 -7.89 15.03 -2.87
CA MET A 202 -7.83 13.88 -3.78
C MET A 202 -9.24 13.34 -4.02
N ASP A 203 -10.05 14.10 -4.75
CA ASP A 203 -11.49 13.86 -4.93
C ASP A 203 -11.81 12.51 -5.59
N ASP A 204 -10.90 12.00 -6.44
CA ASP A 204 -11.05 10.68 -7.05
C ASP A 204 -10.89 9.57 -5.99
N PHE A 205 -9.87 9.67 -5.13
CA PHE A 205 -9.73 8.75 -4.00
C PHE A 205 -10.87 8.89 -3.00
N TYR A 206 -11.41 10.09 -2.74
CA TYR A 206 -12.57 10.26 -1.86
C TYR A 206 -13.74 9.39 -2.31
N SER A 207 -14.10 9.49 -3.60
CA SER A 207 -15.21 8.73 -4.16
C SER A 207 -14.97 7.22 -4.07
N GLU A 208 -13.76 6.77 -4.41
CA GLU A 208 -13.41 5.34 -4.41
C GLU A 208 -13.28 4.75 -2.99
N ILE A 209 -12.72 5.49 -2.03
CA ILE A 209 -12.63 5.06 -0.62
C ILE A 209 -14.02 4.99 0.00
N ARG A 210 -14.91 5.95 -0.29
CA ARG A 210 -16.31 5.93 0.17
C ARG A 210 -17.05 4.70 -0.34
N GLU A 211 -16.91 4.38 -1.62
CA GLU A 211 -17.50 3.17 -2.20
C GLU A 211 -16.97 1.90 -1.52
N ALA A 212 -15.64 1.79 -1.37
CA ALA A 212 -15.02 0.65 -0.71
C ALA A 212 -15.44 0.50 0.75
N TYR A 213 -15.65 1.61 1.46
CA TYR A 213 -16.17 1.62 2.83
C TYR A 213 -17.60 1.07 2.90
N GLU A 214 -18.50 1.51 2.01
CA GLU A 214 -19.88 1.00 2.00
C GLU A 214 -19.93 -0.50 1.66
N ASP A 215 -19.03 -0.98 0.82
CA ASP A 215 -18.93 -2.41 0.53
C ASP A 215 -18.46 -3.22 1.75
N LEU A 216 -17.46 -2.73 2.49
CA LEU A 216 -17.07 -3.34 3.77
C LEU A 216 -18.23 -3.40 4.77
N ARG A 217 -18.97 -2.29 4.86
CA ARG A 217 -20.13 -2.18 5.76
C ARG A 217 -21.25 -3.16 5.39
N LYS A 218 -21.46 -3.44 4.11
CA LYS A 218 -22.40 -4.50 3.67
C LYS A 218 -21.91 -5.88 4.12
N THR A 219 -20.63 -6.20 3.88
CA THR A 219 -20.02 -7.47 4.29
C THR A 219 -20.11 -7.69 5.81
N GLU A 220 -19.90 -6.65 6.62
CA GLU A 220 -20.02 -6.76 8.09
C GLU A 220 -21.47 -7.02 8.53
N LYS A 221 -22.47 -6.35 7.92
CA LYS A 221 -23.89 -6.58 8.22
C LYS A 221 -24.36 -7.98 7.84
N GLU A 222 -23.88 -8.53 6.72
CA GLU A 222 -24.17 -9.90 6.31
C GLU A 222 -23.63 -10.91 7.32
N LYS A 223 -22.42 -10.69 7.86
CA LYS A 223 -21.87 -11.50 8.96
C LYS A 223 -22.79 -11.47 10.18
N THR A 224 -23.20 -10.29 10.64
CA THR A 224 -24.06 -10.15 11.82
C THR A 224 -25.41 -10.85 11.65
N ARG A 225 -25.98 -10.85 10.44
CA ARG A 225 -27.24 -11.55 10.12
C ARG A 225 -27.12 -13.07 10.10
N ILE A 226 -25.95 -13.62 9.76
CA ILE A 226 -25.72 -15.07 9.72
C ILE A 226 -25.41 -15.60 11.13
N THR A 227 -24.85 -14.77 12.01
CA THR A 227 -24.48 -15.14 13.39
C THR A 227 -25.56 -14.89 14.44
N ALA A 228 -26.70 -14.29 14.06
CA ALA A 228 -27.85 -14.01 14.92
C ALA A 228 -28.98 -15.00 14.66
#